data_AF-A0A8H5CTI8-F1
#
_entry.id   AF-A0A8H5CTI8-F1
#
_cell.length_a   1.000
_cell.length_b   1.000
_cell.length_c   1.000
_cell.angle_alpha   90.00
_cell.angle_beta   90.00
_cell.angle_gamma   90.00
#
_symmetry.space_group_name_H-M   'P 1'
#
loop_
_entity.id
_entity.type
_entity.pdbx_description
1 polymer ?
#
loop_
_entity_poly.entity_id
_entity_poly.type
_entity_poly.pdbx_seq_one_letter_code
_entity_poly.pdbx_strand_id
1 'polypeptide(L)'
;MVLRWVEEIAQQDKVSLKAELVHAILSLSKPADKAVRAQIAESVSLIAELDFPDQWDNLIDQLVNSLSPTDYNTNLGVLQTGHSIFRQWRSLVRSDRLYTEINLVFSKFLTPFLQLFRQTAELLTRPGQSADQVTLLGQCMVLLVEIYYDFTCHDLPPAIEDSHVEFFGSDGGFFPGLMRWDPAELEVDPDSTTPSIPTQLKTSILLVVELFIKLFPDALQSSSAVETFIQLVWSILSAAPSASTAPSPASSSSNALLSQSYDGLISQSLRFISTSVRSTIYKSLSISPTNPGIISSLIEGAIIPNAFLRTSDIEQFSDDPLEWIRTDLAVSAAGTEGATRRQAAGDVLQALVGCGDNVEFDTTRVVRGWVERMLEEYDESVKQGSGTKWKSKDGAIWLISLVANRGGTTGQGVTSTNKPV
;
A
#
# COMPACT_ATOMS: atom_id res chain seq x y z
N MET A 1 35.04 8.70 0.58
CA MET A 1 36.04 7.68 0.17
C MET A 1 35.44 6.94 -1.00
N VAL A 2 35.84 7.29 -2.22
CA VAL A 2 35.25 6.77 -3.47
C VAL A 2 35.72 5.32 -3.62
N LEU A 3 34.80 4.37 -3.54
CA LEU A 3 35.05 2.97 -3.83
C LEU A 3 35.40 2.85 -5.32
N ARG A 4 36.70 2.76 -5.59
CA ARG A 4 37.30 2.58 -6.90
C ARG A 4 37.47 1.07 -7.11
N TRP A 5 36.41 0.41 -7.58
CA TRP A 5 36.43 -0.98 -8.04
C TRP A 5 35.52 -1.10 -9.27
N VAL A 6 36.00 -0.69 -10.44
CA VAL A 6 35.47 -1.15 -11.72
C VAL A 6 36.63 -1.11 -12.72
N GLU A 7 37.14 -2.28 -13.12
CA GLU A 7 37.72 -2.39 -14.46
C GLU A 7 36.59 -2.01 -15.42
N GLU A 8 36.74 -0.91 -16.15
CA GLU A 8 35.72 -0.42 -17.07
C GLU A 8 35.38 -1.53 -18.07
N ILE A 9 34.16 -2.07 -17.99
CA ILE A 9 33.59 -2.94 -19.02
C ILE A 9 33.78 -2.24 -20.37
N ALA A 10 34.33 -2.94 -21.36
CA ALA A 10 34.63 -2.35 -22.65
C ALA A 10 33.35 -1.75 -23.27
N GLN A 11 33.47 -0.58 -23.91
CA GLN A 11 32.30 0.12 -24.46
C GLN A 11 31.52 -0.75 -25.46
N GLN A 12 32.21 -1.59 -26.22
CA GLN A 12 31.59 -2.54 -27.15
C GLN A 12 30.74 -3.60 -26.44
N ASP A 13 31.20 -4.09 -25.28
CA ASP A 13 30.44 -5.06 -24.47
C ASP A 13 29.23 -4.39 -23.83
N LYS A 14 29.36 -3.15 -23.35
CA LYS A 14 28.22 -2.36 -22.83
C LYS A 14 27.12 -2.19 -23.88
N VAL A 15 27.49 -1.81 -25.10
CA VAL A 15 26.53 -1.64 -26.21
C VAL A 15 25.85 -2.96 -26.56
N SER A 16 26.61 -4.05 -26.62
CA SER A 16 26.08 -5.38 -26.94
C SER A 16 25.12 -5.88 -25.86
N LEU A 17 25.49 -5.75 -24.58
CA LEU A 17 24.64 -6.11 -23.43
C LEU A 17 23.33 -5.31 -23.43
N LYS A 18 23.39 -4.00 -23.62
CA LYS A 18 22.19 -3.15 -23.68
C LYS A 18 21.21 -3.60 -24.76
N ALA A 19 21.71 -3.94 -25.94
CA ALA A 19 20.87 -4.43 -27.04
C ALA A 19 20.23 -5.79 -26.71
N GLU A 20 20.96 -6.70 -26.08
CA GLU A 20 20.47 -8.05 -25.75
C GLU A 20 19.51 -8.07 -24.56
N LEU A 21 19.71 -7.24 -23.54
CA LEU A 21 18.91 -7.25 -22.31
C LEU A 21 17.44 -6.93 -22.56
N VAL A 22 17.15 -5.93 -23.40
CA VAL A 22 15.78 -5.56 -23.75
C VAL A 22 15.14 -6.70 -24.55
N HIS A 23 15.84 -7.26 -25.53
CA HIS A 23 15.36 -8.42 -26.27
C HIS A 23 15.11 -9.63 -25.36
N ALA A 24 15.97 -9.86 -24.36
CA ALA A 24 15.83 -10.93 -23.40
C ALA A 24 14.54 -10.79 -22.58
N ILE A 25 14.23 -9.60 -22.05
CA ILE A 25 12.98 -9.32 -21.33
C ILE A 25 11.75 -9.67 -22.20
N LEU A 26 11.77 -9.25 -23.46
CA LEU A 26 10.66 -9.49 -24.39
C LEU A 26 10.52 -10.97 -24.76
N SER A 27 11.64 -11.69 -24.88
CA SER A 27 11.64 -13.12 -25.19
C SER A 27 11.19 -14.00 -24.01
N LEU A 28 11.42 -13.53 -22.78
CA LEU A 28 11.04 -14.19 -21.53
C LEU A 28 9.59 -13.92 -21.17
N SER A 29 8.67 -14.00 -22.13
CA SER A 29 7.29 -13.57 -21.93
C SER A 29 6.43 -14.63 -21.20
N LYS A 30 6.91 -15.86 -21.02
CA LYS A 30 6.08 -16.95 -20.45
C LYS A 30 5.95 -16.86 -18.92
N PRO A 31 4.92 -17.49 -18.32
CA PRO A 31 4.77 -17.57 -16.87
C PRO A 31 5.95 -18.23 -16.15
N ALA A 32 6.52 -19.29 -16.76
CA ALA A 32 7.68 -19.99 -16.21
C ALA A 32 8.95 -19.11 -16.12
N ASP A 33 9.01 -18.06 -16.93
CA ASP A 33 10.19 -17.19 -17.03
C ASP A 33 10.16 -16.05 -16.00
N LYS A 34 9.11 -15.95 -15.16
CA LYS A 34 8.88 -14.83 -14.24
C LYS A 34 10.10 -14.49 -13.37
N ALA A 35 10.75 -15.50 -12.79
CA ALA A 35 11.90 -15.29 -11.92
C ALA A 35 13.10 -14.71 -12.69
N VAL A 36 13.38 -15.23 -13.87
CA VAL A 36 14.49 -14.75 -14.72
C VAL A 36 14.18 -13.34 -15.24
N ARG A 37 12.96 -13.11 -15.72
CA ARG A 37 12.51 -11.80 -16.20
C ARG A 37 12.65 -10.72 -15.13
N ALA A 38 12.32 -11.03 -13.87
CA ALA A 38 12.54 -10.12 -12.76
C ALA A 38 14.02 -9.76 -12.57
N GLN A 39 14.94 -10.74 -12.63
CA GLN A 39 16.38 -10.48 -12.52
C GLN A 39 16.93 -9.63 -13.68
N ILE A 40 16.42 -9.85 -14.90
CA ILE A 40 16.83 -9.03 -16.04
C ILE A 40 16.27 -7.60 -15.91
N ALA A 41 15.02 -7.43 -15.49
CA ALA A 41 14.45 -6.10 -15.24
C ALA A 41 15.23 -5.32 -14.17
N GLU A 42 15.65 -5.98 -13.09
CA GLU A 42 16.54 -5.38 -12.07
C GLU A 42 17.92 -5.03 -12.64
N SER A 43 18.49 -5.88 -13.49
CA SER A 43 19.77 -5.61 -14.14
C SER A 43 19.68 -4.40 -15.08
N VAL A 44 18.58 -4.27 -15.84
CA VAL A 44 18.31 -3.09 -16.68
C VAL A 44 18.17 -1.84 -15.83
N SER A 45 17.47 -1.91 -14.69
CA SER A 45 17.32 -0.80 -13.75
C SER A 45 18.66 -0.30 -13.20
N LEU A 46 19.56 -1.20 -12.82
CA LEU A 46 20.91 -0.85 -12.34
C LEU A 46 21.78 -0.20 -13.42
N ILE A 47 21.67 -0.66 -14.67
CA ILE A 47 22.40 -0.05 -15.79
C ILE A 47 21.78 1.31 -16.14
N ALA A 48 20.45 1.41 -16.10
CA ALA A 48 19.73 2.66 -16.38
C ALA A 48 20.10 3.77 -15.38
N GLU A 49 20.30 3.46 -14.11
CA GLU A 49 20.74 4.46 -13.09
C GLU A 49 22.03 5.22 -13.49
N LEU A 50 22.92 4.55 -14.23
CA LEU A 50 24.19 5.13 -14.68
C LEU A 50 24.12 5.71 -16.09
N ASP A 51 23.44 5.00 -16.99
CA ASP A 51 23.57 5.24 -18.43
C ASP A 51 22.32 5.89 -19.06
N PHE A 52 21.16 5.86 -18.41
CA PHE A 52 19.95 6.52 -18.90
C PHE A 52 19.89 7.97 -18.37
N PRO A 53 19.48 8.97 -19.19
CA PRO A 53 19.11 8.88 -20.60
C PRO A 53 20.26 9.02 -21.61
N ASP A 54 21.42 9.56 -21.22
CA ASP A 54 22.43 10.04 -22.20
C ASP A 54 23.22 8.94 -22.92
N GLN A 55 23.55 7.84 -22.23
CA GLN A 55 24.35 6.72 -22.75
C GLN A 55 23.46 5.52 -23.16
N TRP A 56 22.15 5.64 -23.03
CA TRP A 56 21.15 4.65 -23.43
C TRP A 56 19.87 5.34 -23.92
N ASP A 57 20.05 6.21 -24.92
CA ASP A 57 19.05 7.12 -25.47
C ASP A 57 17.80 6.44 -26.06
N ASN A 58 17.97 5.24 -26.61
CA ASN A 58 16.91 4.47 -27.27
C ASN A 58 16.14 3.52 -26.34
N LEU A 59 16.46 3.45 -25.03
CA LEU A 59 15.82 2.51 -24.10
C LEU A 59 14.29 2.67 -24.06
N ILE A 60 13.81 3.89 -23.86
CA ILE A 60 12.37 4.17 -23.80
C ILE A 60 11.69 3.91 -25.15
N ASP A 61 12.35 4.25 -26.27
CA ASP A 61 11.79 3.94 -27.59
C ASP A 61 11.62 2.44 -27.79
N GLN A 62 12.59 1.62 -27.35
CA GLN A 62 12.47 0.18 -27.41
C GLN A 62 11.32 -0.35 -26.55
N LEU A 63 11.15 0.17 -25.32
CA LEU A 63 10.04 -0.22 -24.45
C LEU A 63 8.68 0.15 -25.06
N VAL A 64 8.52 1.38 -25.56
CA VAL A 64 7.27 1.84 -26.21
C VAL A 64 6.94 1.00 -27.43
N ASN A 65 7.93 0.75 -28.31
CA ASN A 65 7.73 -0.02 -29.54
C ASN A 65 7.42 -1.50 -29.27
N SER A 66 7.68 -1.98 -28.06
CA SER A 66 7.39 -3.35 -27.65
C SER A 66 5.99 -3.52 -27.05
N LEU A 67 5.31 -2.43 -26.69
CA LEU A 67 3.93 -2.49 -26.22
C LEU A 67 3.01 -2.99 -27.33
N SER A 68 2.12 -3.90 -26.96
CA SER A 68 1.19 -4.55 -27.88
C SER A 68 -0.24 -4.48 -27.36
N PRO A 69 -1.23 -4.16 -28.20
CA PRO A 69 -2.63 -4.17 -27.77
C PRO A 69 -3.16 -5.58 -27.51
N THR A 70 -2.46 -6.64 -27.95
CA THR A 70 -2.94 -8.02 -27.88
C THR A 70 -2.02 -8.96 -27.11
N ASP A 71 -0.73 -8.64 -27.01
CA ASP A 71 0.25 -9.50 -26.36
C ASP A 71 0.60 -9.01 -24.94
N TYR A 72 -0.20 -9.46 -23.98
CA TYR A 72 -0.01 -9.08 -22.57
C TYR A 72 1.18 -9.75 -21.90
N ASN A 73 1.73 -10.84 -22.47
CA ASN A 73 2.95 -11.44 -21.95
C ASN A 73 4.15 -10.53 -22.21
N THR A 74 4.20 -9.96 -23.41
CA THR A 74 5.17 -8.92 -23.75
C THR A 74 4.94 -7.65 -22.93
N ASN A 75 3.69 -7.18 -22.82
CA ASN A 75 3.38 -5.99 -22.01
C ASN A 75 3.81 -6.16 -20.55
N LEU A 76 3.59 -7.35 -19.97
CA LEU A 76 4.02 -7.63 -18.60
C LEU A 76 5.53 -7.42 -18.42
N GLY A 77 6.35 -7.91 -19.35
CA GLY A 77 7.81 -7.70 -19.31
C GLY A 77 8.22 -6.24 -19.50
N VAL A 78 7.57 -5.52 -20.41
CA VAL A 78 7.81 -4.09 -20.62
C VAL A 78 7.44 -3.28 -19.37
N LEU A 79 6.27 -3.54 -18.78
CA LEU A 79 5.80 -2.86 -17.57
C LEU A 79 6.69 -3.17 -16.36
N GLN A 80 7.14 -4.41 -16.18
CA GLN A 80 8.09 -4.77 -15.12
C GLN A 80 9.39 -3.99 -15.24
N THR A 81 9.93 -3.89 -16.46
CA THR A 81 11.17 -3.15 -16.72
C THR A 81 10.99 -1.65 -16.52
N GLY A 82 9.89 -1.09 -17.05
CA GLY A 82 9.53 0.31 -16.85
C GLY A 82 9.40 0.64 -15.36
N HIS A 83 8.61 -0.14 -14.62
CA HIS A 83 8.47 0.04 -13.18
C HIS A 83 9.81 -0.05 -12.44
N SER A 84 10.67 -1.03 -12.73
CA SER A 84 11.99 -1.13 -12.09
C SER A 84 12.88 0.10 -12.32
N ILE A 85 12.75 0.79 -13.46
CA ILE A 85 13.45 2.06 -13.72
C ILE A 85 12.77 3.21 -12.96
N PHE A 86 11.46 3.39 -13.15
CA PHE A 86 10.73 4.57 -12.69
C PHE A 86 10.56 4.61 -11.16
N ARG A 87 10.48 3.45 -10.50
CA ARG A 87 10.36 3.37 -9.04
C ARG A 87 11.56 3.99 -8.32
N GLN A 88 12.73 4.06 -8.96
CA GLN A 88 13.91 4.71 -8.38
C GLN A 88 13.64 6.20 -8.11
N TRP A 89 12.79 6.85 -8.90
CA TRP A 89 12.46 8.26 -8.73
C TRP A 89 11.84 8.56 -7.36
N ARG A 90 11.14 7.59 -6.75
CA ARG A 90 10.48 7.75 -5.44
C ARG A 90 11.44 8.15 -4.32
N SER A 91 12.70 7.73 -4.38
CA SER A 91 13.73 8.02 -3.36
C SER A 91 14.64 9.19 -3.74
N LEU A 92 14.57 9.66 -4.99
CA LEU A 92 15.40 10.75 -5.48
C LEU A 92 14.81 12.10 -5.09
N VAL A 93 15.69 13.08 -4.88
CA VAL A 93 15.30 14.47 -4.66
C VAL A 93 15.22 15.17 -6.02
N ARG A 94 14.26 16.10 -6.15
CA ARG A 94 14.09 16.93 -7.34
C ARG A 94 15.41 17.60 -7.76
N SER A 95 15.77 17.42 -9.03
CA SER A 95 16.94 18.03 -9.67
C SER A 95 16.71 18.21 -11.16
N ASP A 96 17.46 19.10 -11.81
CA ASP A 96 17.36 19.31 -13.27
C ASP A 96 17.68 18.04 -14.06
N ARG A 97 18.63 17.24 -13.58
CA ARG A 97 18.98 15.95 -14.18
C ARG A 97 17.79 14.98 -14.14
N LEU A 98 17.18 14.81 -12.97
CA LEU A 98 16.01 13.95 -12.80
C LEU A 98 14.83 14.42 -13.67
N TYR A 99 14.56 15.72 -13.72
CA TYR A 99 13.46 16.23 -14.53
C TYR A 99 13.72 16.16 -16.04
N THR A 100 14.98 16.21 -16.47
CA THR A 100 15.34 15.95 -17.87
C THR A 100 14.96 14.52 -18.26
N GLU A 101 15.25 13.56 -17.38
CA GLU A 101 14.88 12.15 -17.56
C GLU A 101 13.35 11.95 -17.54
N ILE A 102 12.67 12.45 -16.50
CA ILE A 102 11.21 12.33 -16.36
C ILE A 102 10.50 12.94 -17.58
N ASN A 103 10.92 14.12 -18.04
CA ASN A 103 10.34 14.77 -19.21
C ASN A 103 10.57 13.97 -20.49
N LEU A 104 11.75 13.35 -20.66
CA LEU A 104 12.02 12.45 -21.79
C LEU A 104 11.07 11.26 -21.75
N VAL A 105 10.92 10.59 -20.59
CA VAL A 105 9.99 9.47 -20.44
C VAL A 105 8.56 9.90 -20.73
N PHE A 106 8.09 11.01 -20.17
CA PHE A 106 6.72 11.48 -20.40
C PHE A 106 6.45 11.83 -21.85
N SER A 107 7.43 12.42 -22.56
CA SER A 107 7.27 12.77 -23.97
C SER A 107 7.05 11.56 -24.90
N LYS A 108 7.47 10.36 -24.47
CA LYS A 108 7.44 9.13 -25.29
C LYS A 108 6.48 8.06 -24.75
N PHE A 109 6.47 7.86 -23.43
CA PHE A 109 5.83 6.71 -22.78
C PHE A 109 4.46 7.02 -22.16
N LEU A 110 4.21 8.26 -21.73
CA LEU A 110 3.00 8.61 -20.97
C LEU A 110 1.70 8.35 -21.76
N THR A 111 1.67 8.73 -23.04
CA THR A 111 0.48 8.50 -23.89
C THR A 111 0.23 7.01 -24.15
N PRO A 112 1.22 6.20 -24.61
CA PRO A 112 1.06 4.75 -24.72
C PRO A 112 0.66 4.09 -23.40
N PHE A 113 1.22 4.54 -22.28
CA PHE A 113 0.88 4.05 -20.94
C PHE A 113 -0.60 4.28 -20.61
N LEU A 114 -1.11 5.49 -20.78
CA LEU A 114 -2.53 5.80 -20.50
C LEU A 114 -3.48 5.00 -21.42
N GLN A 115 -3.10 4.80 -22.68
CA GLN A 115 -3.89 3.97 -23.61
C GLN A 115 -3.92 2.51 -23.16
N LEU A 116 -2.78 1.94 -22.77
CA LEU A 116 -2.70 0.58 -22.24
C LEU A 116 -3.47 0.44 -20.93
N PHE A 117 -3.42 1.44 -20.05
CA PHE A 117 -4.19 1.45 -18.81
C PHE A 117 -5.69 1.30 -19.09
N ARG A 118 -6.24 2.18 -19.93
CA ARG A 118 -7.66 2.17 -20.34
C ARG A 118 -8.05 0.81 -20.92
N GLN A 119 -7.27 0.33 -21.88
CA GLN A 119 -7.53 -0.95 -22.54
C GLN A 119 -7.50 -2.13 -21.54
N THR A 120 -6.53 -2.14 -20.64
CA THR A 120 -6.41 -3.21 -19.63
C THR A 120 -7.61 -3.19 -18.68
N ALA A 121 -8.05 -2.00 -18.25
CA ALA A 121 -9.21 -1.84 -17.37
C ALA A 121 -10.52 -2.32 -18.04
N GLU A 122 -10.71 -2.00 -19.32
CA GLU A 122 -11.84 -2.50 -20.11
C GLU A 122 -11.80 -4.03 -20.26
N LEU A 123 -10.62 -4.61 -20.55
CA LEU A 123 -10.48 -6.05 -20.71
C LEU A 123 -10.69 -6.82 -19.40
N LEU A 124 -10.29 -6.26 -18.26
CA LEU A 124 -10.48 -6.85 -16.93
C LEU A 124 -11.94 -6.91 -16.49
N THR A 125 -12.75 -5.94 -16.92
CA THR A 125 -14.17 -5.85 -16.57
C THR A 125 -15.08 -6.57 -17.57
N ARG A 126 -14.53 -7.01 -18.70
CA ARG A 126 -15.27 -7.74 -19.74
C ARG A 126 -15.59 -9.17 -19.29
N PRO A 127 -16.84 -9.64 -19.41
CA PRO A 127 -17.18 -11.03 -19.12
C PRO A 127 -16.57 -11.99 -20.14
N GLY A 128 -16.25 -13.21 -19.70
CA GLY A 128 -15.82 -14.32 -20.56
C GLY A 128 -14.31 -14.47 -20.76
N GLN A 129 -13.49 -13.76 -19.98
CA GLN A 129 -12.05 -14.00 -19.92
C GLN A 129 -11.75 -15.34 -19.24
N SER A 130 -10.71 -16.06 -19.68
CA SER A 130 -10.23 -17.26 -18.98
C SER A 130 -9.48 -16.89 -17.68
N ALA A 131 -9.39 -17.81 -16.73
CA ALA A 131 -8.66 -17.58 -15.47
C ALA A 131 -7.18 -17.15 -15.71
N ASP A 132 -6.50 -17.78 -16.67
CA ASP A 132 -5.13 -17.42 -17.06
C ASP A 132 -5.05 -15.99 -17.62
N GLN A 133 -6.04 -15.59 -18.42
CA GLN A 133 -6.08 -14.26 -19.00
C GLN A 133 -6.40 -13.19 -17.95
N VAL A 134 -7.34 -13.46 -17.04
CA VAL A 134 -7.64 -12.58 -15.90
C VAL A 134 -6.41 -12.42 -15.01
N THR A 135 -5.67 -13.50 -14.77
CA THR A 135 -4.40 -13.47 -14.01
C THR A 135 -3.38 -12.56 -14.69
N LEU A 136 -3.14 -12.74 -16.00
CA LEU A 136 -2.16 -11.97 -16.74
C LEU A 136 -2.53 -10.48 -16.85
N LEU A 137 -3.80 -10.18 -17.15
CA LEU A 137 -4.31 -8.81 -17.18
C LEU A 137 -4.23 -8.15 -15.80
N GLY A 138 -4.54 -8.89 -14.73
CA GLY A 138 -4.46 -8.41 -13.35
C GLY A 138 -3.02 -8.07 -12.95
N GLN A 139 -2.04 -8.91 -13.31
CA GLN A 139 -0.62 -8.61 -13.09
C GLN A 139 -0.16 -7.35 -13.83
N CYS A 140 -0.61 -7.16 -15.07
CA CYS A 140 -0.32 -5.94 -15.81
C CYS A 140 -0.97 -4.72 -15.15
N MET A 141 -2.21 -4.86 -14.68
CA MET A 141 -2.93 -3.76 -14.01
C MET A 141 -2.25 -3.35 -12.68
N VAL A 142 -1.74 -4.29 -11.90
CA VAL A 142 -0.94 -3.97 -10.70
C VAL A 142 0.24 -3.07 -11.07
N LEU A 143 1.04 -3.47 -12.07
CA LEU A 143 2.19 -2.67 -12.53
C LEU A 143 1.78 -1.32 -13.12
N LEU A 144 0.65 -1.27 -13.83
CA LEU A 144 0.12 -0.02 -14.37
C LEU A 144 -0.22 0.98 -13.25
N VAL A 145 -0.81 0.50 -12.14
CA VAL A 145 -1.06 1.35 -10.96
C VAL A 145 0.23 1.73 -10.24
N GLU A 146 1.21 0.83 -10.16
CA GLU A 146 2.52 1.15 -9.57
C GLU A 146 3.30 2.19 -10.39
N ILE A 147 3.26 2.10 -11.73
CA ILE A 147 3.83 3.11 -12.62
C ILE A 147 3.06 4.42 -12.53
N TYR A 148 1.74 4.39 -12.33
CA TYR A 148 0.96 5.60 -12.06
C TYR A 148 1.47 6.32 -10.79
N TYR A 149 1.78 5.56 -9.74
CA TYR A 149 2.44 6.10 -8.55
C TYR A 149 3.82 6.68 -8.89
N ASP A 150 4.64 5.95 -9.65
CA ASP A 150 5.98 6.42 -10.06
C ASP A 150 5.92 7.74 -10.82
N PHE A 151 4.94 7.89 -11.71
CA PHE A 151 4.74 9.08 -12.53
C PHE A 151 4.22 10.29 -11.76
N THR A 152 3.65 10.07 -10.57
CA THR A 152 3.03 11.13 -9.75
C THR A 152 3.75 11.38 -8.44
N CYS A 153 4.86 10.66 -8.15
CA CYS A 153 5.57 10.77 -6.87
C CYS A 153 6.33 12.10 -6.66
N HIS A 154 6.49 12.91 -7.71
CA HIS A 154 7.18 14.21 -7.66
C HIS A 154 6.27 15.40 -7.96
N ASP A 155 5.53 15.32 -9.06
CA ASP A 155 4.68 16.38 -9.60
C ASP A 155 3.55 15.73 -10.39
N LEU A 156 2.50 16.48 -10.72
CA LEU A 156 1.35 15.95 -11.46
C LEU A 156 1.54 16.20 -12.97
N PRO A 157 1.71 15.16 -13.81
CA PRO A 157 1.86 15.36 -15.25
C PRO A 157 0.56 15.88 -15.87
N PRO A 158 0.60 16.83 -16.83
CA PRO A 158 -0.62 17.43 -17.39
C PRO A 158 -1.64 16.42 -17.96
N ALA A 159 -1.17 15.38 -18.66
CA ALA A 159 -2.07 14.35 -19.20
C ALA A 159 -2.77 13.52 -18.10
N ILE A 160 -2.15 13.38 -16.94
CA ILE A 160 -2.75 12.71 -15.77
C ILE A 160 -3.71 13.67 -15.05
N GLU A 161 -3.34 14.94 -14.92
CA GLU A 161 -4.23 15.99 -14.37
C GLU A 161 -5.52 16.11 -15.20
N ASP A 162 -5.40 16.19 -16.53
CA ASP A 162 -6.52 16.29 -17.46
C ASP A 162 -7.44 15.05 -17.40
N SER A 163 -6.90 13.89 -17.03
CA SER A 163 -7.65 12.64 -16.88
C SER A 163 -8.03 12.33 -15.42
N HIS A 164 -7.87 13.27 -14.48
CA HIS A 164 -8.11 13.02 -13.06
C HIS A 164 -9.47 12.37 -12.76
N VAL A 165 -10.54 12.89 -13.36
CA VAL A 165 -11.91 12.36 -13.16
C VAL A 165 -12.06 10.93 -13.69
N GLU A 166 -11.34 10.57 -14.76
CA GLU A 166 -11.33 9.23 -15.33
C GLU A 166 -10.75 8.19 -14.34
N PHE A 167 -9.75 8.59 -13.55
CA PHE A 167 -9.12 7.71 -12.56
C PHE A 167 -9.82 7.74 -11.20
N PHE A 168 -10.15 8.92 -10.68
CA PHE A 168 -10.62 9.14 -9.31
C PHE A 168 -12.11 9.44 -9.16
N GLY A 169 -12.86 9.56 -10.26
CA GLY A 169 -14.29 9.87 -10.23
C GLY A 169 -15.07 8.88 -9.37
N SER A 170 -15.93 9.40 -8.47
CA SER A 170 -16.77 8.58 -7.59
C SER A 170 -17.68 7.62 -8.37
N ASP A 171 -18.19 8.09 -9.51
CA ASP A 171 -19.08 7.37 -10.40
C ASP A 171 -18.35 6.94 -11.67
N GLY A 172 -17.84 5.71 -11.67
CA GLY A 172 -17.24 5.09 -12.87
C GLY A 172 -15.75 5.37 -13.08
N GLY A 173 -15.06 6.00 -12.12
CA GLY A 173 -13.61 6.13 -12.17
C GLY A 173 -12.90 4.77 -12.08
N PHE A 174 -11.74 4.64 -12.73
CA PHE A 174 -11.01 3.38 -12.77
C PHE A 174 -10.59 2.89 -11.38
N PHE A 175 -10.03 3.74 -10.53
CA PHE A 175 -9.54 3.30 -9.22
C PHE A 175 -10.67 2.85 -8.29
N PRO A 176 -11.81 3.56 -8.13
CA PRO A 176 -12.95 3.03 -7.40
C PRO A 176 -13.51 1.73 -8.00
N GLY A 177 -13.50 1.57 -9.33
CA GLY A 177 -13.93 0.33 -9.99
C GLY A 177 -13.00 -0.84 -9.67
N LEU A 178 -11.69 -0.65 -9.79
CA LEU A 178 -10.67 -1.65 -9.50
C LEU A 178 -10.60 -2.01 -8.01
N MET A 179 -10.93 -1.09 -7.11
CA MET A 179 -11.08 -1.40 -5.68
C MET A 179 -12.20 -2.42 -5.40
N ARG A 180 -13.21 -2.49 -6.27
CA ARG A 180 -14.33 -3.45 -6.18
C ARG A 180 -14.08 -4.73 -6.99
N TRP A 181 -13.01 -4.76 -7.78
CA TRP A 181 -12.67 -5.91 -8.59
C TRP A 181 -12.08 -7.01 -7.69
N ASP A 182 -12.78 -8.14 -7.63
CA ASP A 182 -12.44 -9.28 -6.77
C ASP A 182 -12.90 -10.59 -7.45
N PRO A 183 -12.23 -11.02 -8.54
CA PRO A 183 -12.61 -12.21 -9.27
C PRO A 183 -12.35 -13.48 -8.43
N ALA A 184 -13.34 -14.37 -8.38
CA ALA A 184 -13.26 -15.64 -7.66
C ALA A 184 -12.13 -16.55 -8.19
N GLU A 185 -11.77 -16.40 -9.47
CA GLU A 185 -10.70 -17.15 -10.12
C GLU A 185 -9.30 -16.82 -9.56
N LEU A 186 -9.15 -15.69 -8.88
CA LEU A 186 -7.89 -15.25 -8.27
C LEU A 186 -7.88 -15.35 -6.75
N GLU A 187 -8.87 -16.04 -6.17
CA GLU A 187 -8.83 -16.39 -4.75
C GLU A 187 -7.61 -17.27 -4.46
N VAL A 188 -6.93 -16.95 -3.38
CA VAL A 188 -5.74 -17.68 -2.93
C VAL A 188 -6.13 -18.50 -1.71
N ASP A 189 -5.42 -19.61 -1.51
CA ASP A 189 -5.56 -20.44 -0.31
C ASP A 189 -5.51 -19.58 0.98
N PRO A 190 -6.43 -19.79 1.93
CA PRO A 190 -6.49 -19.00 3.17
C PRO A 190 -5.21 -19.06 4.01
N ASP A 191 -4.43 -20.14 3.91
CA ASP A 191 -3.17 -20.33 4.63
C ASP A 191 -1.96 -19.73 3.86
N SER A 192 -2.18 -19.16 2.66
CA SER A 192 -1.12 -18.47 1.92
C SER A 192 -0.69 -17.19 2.63
N THR A 193 0.62 -16.97 2.67
CA THR A 193 1.23 -15.71 3.14
C THR A 193 1.40 -14.69 2.01
N THR A 194 1.23 -15.11 0.75
CA THR A 194 1.40 -14.24 -0.42
C THR A 194 0.09 -13.55 -0.76
N PRO A 195 0.08 -12.21 -0.94
CA PRO A 195 -1.12 -11.47 -1.31
C PRO A 195 -1.62 -11.88 -2.71
N SER A 196 -2.94 -12.02 -2.85
CA SER A 196 -3.57 -12.23 -4.16
C SER A 196 -3.38 -11.01 -5.07
N ILE A 197 -3.57 -11.18 -6.38
CA ILE A 197 -3.48 -10.08 -7.35
C ILE A 197 -4.51 -8.96 -7.04
N PRO A 198 -5.79 -9.25 -6.73
CA PRO A 198 -6.73 -8.22 -6.29
C PRO A 198 -6.25 -7.47 -5.04
N THR A 199 -5.68 -8.18 -4.06
CA THR A 199 -5.14 -7.57 -2.83
C THR A 199 -3.95 -6.65 -3.12
N GLN A 200 -3.03 -7.08 -3.99
CA GLN A 200 -1.91 -6.24 -4.45
C GLN A 200 -2.44 -4.98 -5.15
N LEU A 201 -3.38 -5.13 -6.08
CA LEU A 201 -3.97 -4.01 -6.82
C LEU A 201 -4.65 -2.99 -5.89
N LYS A 202 -5.49 -3.45 -4.98
CA LYS A 202 -6.16 -2.61 -3.96
C LYS A 202 -5.14 -1.86 -3.10
N THR A 203 -4.04 -2.54 -2.72
CA THR A 203 -2.94 -1.93 -1.96
C THR A 203 -2.26 -0.81 -2.74
N SER A 204 -1.89 -1.06 -4.01
CA SER A 204 -1.25 -0.06 -4.87
C SER A 204 -2.14 1.14 -5.15
N ILE A 205 -3.45 0.93 -5.33
CA ILE A 205 -4.41 2.04 -5.47
C ILE A 205 -4.44 2.90 -4.21
N LEU A 206 -4.49 2.29 -3.03
CA LEU A 206 -4.50 3.05 -1.77
C LEU A 206 -3.18 3.82 -1.53
N LEU A 207 -2.05 3.32 -2.02
CA LEU A 207 -0.79 4.07 -2.03
C LEU A 207 -0.89 5.33 -2.91
N VAL A 208 -1.46 5.21 -4.11
CA VAL A 208 -1.71 6.35 -5.01
C VAL A 208 -2.64 7.37 -4.35
N VAL A 209 -3.75 6.93 -3.75
CA VAL A 209 -4.69 7.86 -3.10
C VAL A 209 -4.04 8.55 -1.89
N GLU A 210 -3.26 7.82 -1.07
CA GLU A 210 -2.50 8.41 0.04
C GLU A 210 -1.50 9.46 -0.45
N LEU A 211 -0.79 9.19 -1.56
CA LEU A 211 0.12 10.13 -2.20
C LEU A 211 -0.61 11.41 -2.63
N PHE A 212 -1.75 11.27 -3.30
CA PHE A 212 -2.54 12.40 -3.78
C PHE A 212 -3.09 13.25 -2.64
N ILE A 213 -3.46 12.65 -1.50
CA ILE A 213 -3.84 13.43 -0.30
C ILE A 213 -2.70 14.31 0.17
N LYS A 214 -1.46 13.82 0.09
CA LYS A 214 -0.27 14.53 0.58
C LYS A 214 0.24 15.59 -0.40
N LEU A 215 0.22 15.30 -1.69
CA LEU A 215 0.85 16.15 -2.72
C LEU A 215 -0.14 16.98 -3.53
N PHE A 216 -1.33 16.45 -3.83
CA PHE A 216 -2.28 17.06 -4.76
C PHE A 216 -3.71 17.09 -4.20
N PRO A 217 -3.93 17.67 -2.99
CA PRO A 217 -5.24 17.64 -2.35
C PRO A 217 -6.33 18.34 -3.18
N ASP A 218 -5.98 19.41 -3.89
CA ASP A 218 -6.92 20.18 -4.72
C ASP A 218 -7.51 19.33 -5.84
N ALA A 219 -6.71 18.43 -6.44
CA ALA A 219 -7.19 17.50 -7.46
C ALA A 219 -8.26 16.57 -6.90
N LEU A 220 -8.02 15.94 -5.74
CA LEU A 220 -8.97 15.02 -5.10
C LEU A 220 -10.26 15.68 -4.63
N GLN A 221 -10.22 16.96 -4.24
CA GLN A 221 -11.41 17.70 -3.85
C GLN A 221 -12.41 17.85 -5.01
N SER A 222 -11.93 17.92 -6.25
CA SER A 222 -12.79 18.09 -7.42
C SER A 222 -13.70 16.89 -7.72
N SER A 223 -13.37 15.69 -7.21
CA SER A 223 -14.04 14.44 -7.57
C SER A 223 -14.69 13.69 -6.40
N SER A 224 -14.72 14.27 -5.19
CA SER A 224 -15.18 13.59 -3.97
C SER A 224 -14.52 12.22 -3.74
N ALA A 225 -13.31 12.04 -4.27
CA ALA A 225 -12.63 10.75 -4.30
C ALA A 225 -12.37 10.20 -2.89
N VAL A 226 -11.90 11.05 -1.98
CA VAL A 226 -11.52 10.63 -0.63
C VAL A 226 -12.69 9.98 0.11
N GLU A 227 -13.89 10.55 0.03
CA GLU A 227 -15.09 9.95 0.65
C GLU A 227 -15.43 8.59 0.02
N THR A 228 -15.31 8.47 -1.30
CA THR A 228 -15.52 7.20 -2.01
C THR A 228 -14.53 6.13 -1.53
N PHE A 229 -13.25 6.46 -1.41
CA PHE A 229 -12.23 5.51 -0.93
C PHE A 229 -12.40 5.16 0.55
N ILE A 230 -12.87 6.08 1.38
CA ILE A 230 -13.23 5.78 2.78
C ILE A 230 -14.31 4.71 2.85
N GLN A 231 -15.37 4.83 2.05
CA GLN A 231 -16.45 3.83 2.02
C GLN A 231 -15.94 2.48 1.50
N LEU A 232 -15.10 2.49 0.47
CA LEU A 232 -14.46 1.28 -0.06
C LEU A 232 -13.58 0.60 1.00
N VAL A 233 -12.74 1.35 1.69
CA VAL A 233 -11.92 0.83 2.78
C VAL A 233 -12.78 0.28 3.91
N TRP A 234 -13.89 0.94 4.26
CA TRP A 234 -14.80 0.41 5.27
C TRP A 234 -15.43 -0.92 4.87
N SER A 235 -15.78 -1.09 3.59
CA SER A 235 -16.27 -2.38 3.10
C SER A 235 -15.22 -3.50 3.24
N ILE A 236 -13.93 -3.17 3.06
CA ILE A 236 -12.82 -4.11 3.24
C ILE A 236 -12.62 -4.43 4.73
N LEU A 237 -12.59 -3.42 5.60
CA LEU A 237 -12.35 -3.61 7.03
C LEU A 237 -13.53 -4.28 7.74
N SER A 238 -14.77 -4.01 7.33
CA SER A 238 -15.96 -4.62 7.93
C SER A 238 -16.21 -6.06 7.48
N ALA A 239 -15.63 -6.46 6.33
CA ALA A 239 -15.56 -7.86 5.96
C ALA A 239 -14.60 -8.65 6.86
N ALA A 240 -13.71 -7.98 7.62
CA ALA A 240 -12.78 -8.64 8.53
C ALA A 240 -13.53 -9.19 9.74
N PRO A 241 -13.29 -10.44 10.14
CA PRO A 241 -13.95 -11.00 11.32
C PRO A 241 -13.45 -10.23 12.54
N SER A 242 -14.39 -9.76 13.37
CA SER A 242 -14.07 -9.14 14.65
C SER A 242 -13.30 -10.13 15.52
N ALA A 243 -12.08 -9.77 15.93
CA ALA A 243 -11.18 -10.59 16.76
C ALA A 243 -11.74 -10.97 18.16
N SER A 244 -12.95 -10.51 18.51
CA SER A 244 -13.58 -10.67 19.82
C SER A 244 -14.43 -11.93 19.98
N THR A 245 -14.56 -12.79 18.97
CA THR A 245 -15.32 -14.04 19.09
C THR A 245 -14.43 -15.23 18.76
N ALA A 246 -14.35 -16.20 19.68
CA ALA A 246 -13.64 -17.47 19.47
C ALA A 246 -14.03 -18.11 18.11
N PRO A 247 -13.09 -18.76 17.41
CA PRO A 247 -13.33 -19.28 16.06
C PRO A 247 -14.50 -20.28 16.08
N SER A 248 -15.61 -19.89 15.43
CA SER A 248 -16.72 -20.79 15.14
C SER A 248 -16.49 -21.42 13.75
N PRO A 249 -16.66 -22.74 13.59
CA PRO A 249 -16.35 -23.43 12.34
C PRO A 249 -17.52 -23.30 11.36
N ALA A 250 -17.80 -22.11 10.82
CA ALA A 250 -18.79 -21.94 9.76
C ALA A 250 -18.71 -20.58 9.05
N SER A 251 -17.72 -20.40 8.18
CA SER A 251 -17.87 -19.89 6.79
C SER A 251 -16.47 -19.54 6.26
N SER A 252 -16.10 -20.07 5.10
CA SER A 252 -14.76 -20.01 4.52
C SER A 252 -14.31 -18.60 4.10
N SER A 253 -15.22 -17.63 3.95
CA SER A 253 -14.89 -16.26 3.55
C SER A 253 -14.59 -15.33 4.73
N SER A 254 -15.18 -15.58 5.91
CA SER A 254 -15.03 -14.68 7.06
C SER A 254 -13.68 -14.80 7.75
N ASN A 255 -12.93 -15.89 7.60
CA ASN A 255 -11.58 -16.03 8.20
C ASN A 255 -10.44 -15.55 7.28
N ALA A 256 -10.72 -15.22 6.02
CA ALA A 256 -9.70 -14.87 5.03
C ALA A 256 -8.89 -13.62 5.43
N LEU A 257 -9.54 -12.63 6.06
CA LEU A 257 -8.88 -11.39 6.44
C LEU A 257 -7.96 -11.52 7.67
N LEU A 258 -7.95 -12.66 8.36
CA LEU A 258 -6.95 -12.96 9.39
C LEU A 258 -5.64 -13.50 8.81
N SER A 259 -5.67 -13.96 7.54
CA SER A 259 -4.49 -14.46 6.83
C SER A 259 -3.44 -13.38 6.64
N GLN A 260 -2.16 -13.76 6.73
CA GLN A 260 -1.03 -12.87 6.50
C GLN A 260 -1.02 -12.26 5.09
N SER A 261 -1.64 -12.93 4.12
CA SER A 261 -1.80 -12.42 2.74
C SER A 261 -2.54 -11.08 2.64
N TYR A 262 -3.34 -10.71 3.66
CA TYR A 262 -4.07 -9.44 3.70
C TYR A 262 -3.39 -8.35 4.55
N ASP A 263 -2.24 -8.64 5.16
CA ASP A 263 -1.54 -7.70 6.06
C ASP A 263 -1.22 -6.38 5.37
N GLY A 264 -0.66 -6.45 4.16
CA GLY A 264 -0.33 -5.26 3.38
C GLY A 264 -1.55 -4.37 3.09
N LEU A 265 -2.67 -4.97 2.67
CA LEU A 265 -3.89 -4.23 2.35
C LEU A 265 -4.51 -3.58 3.58
N ILE A 266 -4.57 -4.31 4.70
CA ILE A 266 -5.14 -3.78 5.96
C ILE A 266 -4.25 -2.68 6.53
N SER A 267 -2.94 -2.87 6.57
CA SER A 267 -2.00 -1.84 6.99
C SER A 267 -2.13 -0.58 6.12
N GLN A 268 -2.19 -0.74 4.80
CA GLN A 268 -2.30 0.39 3.88
C GLN A 268 -3.67 1.09 3.99
N SER A 269 -4.75 0.34 4.22
CA SER A 269 -6.09 0.88 4.48
C SER A 269 -6.11 1.75 5.74
N LEU A 270 -5.51 1.28 6.82
CA LEU A 270 -5.38 2.02 8.08
C LEU A 270 -4.50 3.26 7.93
N ARG A 271 -3.40 3.17 7.18
CA ARG A 271 -2.54 4.33 6.87
C ARG A 271 -3.26 5.39 6.04
N PHE A 272 -4.05 4.98 5.05
CA PHE A 272 -4.91 5.89 4.28
C PHE A 272 -5.93 6.61 5.20
N ILE A 273 -6.58 5.88 6.11
CA ILE A 273 -7.47 6.46 7.12
C ILE A 273 -6.72 7.47 8.00
N SER A 274 -5.57 7.10 8.55
CA SER A 274 -4.74 7.97 9.40
C SER A 274 -4.35 9.26 8.67
N THR A 275 -3.93 9.14 7.40
CA THR A 275 -3.58 10.29 6.55
C THR A 275 -4.78 11.19 6.28
N SER A 276 -5.95 10.59 6.00
CA SER A 276 -7.20 11.32 5.78
C SER A 276 -7.67 12.08 7.02
N VAL A 277 -7.58 11.45 8.19
CA VAL A 277 -7.94 12.06 9.50
C VAL A 277 -7.02 13.23 9.83
N ARG A 278 -5.70 13.12 9.57
CA ARG A 278 -4.74 14.21 9.80
C ARG A 278 -4.91 15.39 8.85
N SER A 279 -5.50 15.16 7.68
CA SER A 279 -5.68 16.20 6.68
C SER A 279 -6.72 17.23 7.12
N THR A 280 -6.30 18.49 7.23
CA THR A 280 -7.20 19.59 7.60
C THR A 280 -8.22 19.94 6.51
N ILE A 281 -7.94 19.50 5.28
CA ILE A 281 -8.72 19.77 4.07
C ILE A 281 -10.03 18.96 4.08
N TYR A 282 -10.02 17.78 4.71
CA TYR A 282 -11.12 16.83 4.71
C TYR A 282 -11.94 16.84 6.01
N LYS A 283 -11.85 17.92 6.80
CA LYS A 283 -12.60 18.11 8.05
C LYS A 283 -14.11 18.16 7.89
N SER A 284 -14.63 18.36 6.68
CA SER A 284 -16.06 18.31 6.36
C SER A 284 -16.54 16.92 5.92
N LEU A 285 -15.63 15.97 5.66
CA LEU A 285 -16.00 14.64 5.22
C LEU A 285 -16.60 13.82 6.37
N SER A 286 -17.34 12.77 6.03
CA SER A 286 -17.92 11.80 6.96
C SER A 286 -16.91 11.19 7.92
N ILE A 287 -15.64 11.04 7.52
CA ILE A 287 -14.55 10.53 8.38
C ILE A 287 -14.00 11.56 9.37
N SER A 288 -14.39 12.82 9.25
CA SER A 288 -13.87 13.88 10.12
C SER A 288 -14.18 13.56 11.57
N PRO A 289 -13.19 13.54 12.47
CA PRO A 289 -13.40 13.18 13.87
C PRO A 289 -14.32 14.16 14.63
N THR A 290 -14.68 15.30 14.02
CA THR A 290 -15.70 16.20 14.55
C THR A 290 -17.13 15.68 14.38
N ASN A 291 -17.35 14.65 13.54
CA ASN A 291 -18.66 14.04 13.34
C ASN A 291 -19.02 13.13 14.52
N PRO A 292 -20.26 13.20 15.05
CA PRO A 292 -20.68 12.34 16.14
C PRO A 292 -20.58 10.86 15.77
N GLY A 293 -19.99 10.05 16.64
CA GLY A 293 -19.95 8.59 16.51
C GLY A 293 -18.85 8.02 15.60
N ILE A 294 -18.16 8.84 14.78
CA ILE A 294 -17.09 8.33 13.91
C ILE A 294 -15.87 7.86 14.71
N ILE A 295 -15.54 8.55 15.82
CA ILE A 295 -14.43 8.18 16.71
C ILE A 295 -14.68 6.78 17.26
N SER A 296 -15.90 6.53 17.76
CA SER A 296 -16.32 5.20 18.20
C SER A 296 -16.24 4.20 17.05
N SER A 297 -16.81 4.50 15.89
CA SER A 297 -16.76 3.59 14.74
C SER A 297 -15.34 3.25 14.29
N LEU A 298 -14.41 4.21 14.29
CA LEU A 298 -13.00 4.00 13.95
C LEU A 298 -12.29 3.15 15.00
N ILE A 299 -12.51 3.45 16.28
CA ILE A 299 -11.92 2.66 17.36
C ILE A 299 -12.43 1.22 17.29
N GLU A 300 -13.74 1.03 17.22
CA GLU A 300 -14.37 -0.29 17.27
C GLU A 300 -14.15 -1.11 16.00
N GLY A 301 -14.22 -0.48 14.83
CA GLY A 301 -14.16 -1.16 13.54
C GLY A 301 -12.75 -1.28 12.94
N ALA A 302 -11.83 -0.37 13.28
CA ALA A 302 -10.49 -0.35 12.67
C ALA A 302 -9.36 -0.62 13.68
N ILE A 303 -9.44 -0.06 14.88
CA ILE A 303 -8.35 -0.13 15.87
C ILE A 303 -8.43 -1.42 16.69
N ILE A 304 -9.56 -1.68 17.36
CA ILE A 304 -9.75 -2.82 18.27
C ILE A 304 -9.50 -4.17 17.59
N PRO A 305 -9.96 -4.44 16.35
CA PRO A 305 -9.69 -5.72 15.69
C PRO A 305 -8.20 -6.00 15.46
N ASN A 306 -7.37 -4.95 15.41
CA ASN A 306 -5.93 -5.03 15.18
C ASN A 306 -5.09 -4.79 16.45
N ALA A 307 -5.73 -4.69 17.63
CA ALA A 307 -5.06 -4.39 18.89
C ALA A 307 -4.40 -5.61 19.55
N PHE A 308 -4.85 -6.82 19.21
CA PHE A 308 -4.46 -8.07 19.84
C PHE A 308 -3.36 -8.79 19.07
N LEU A 309 -2.43 -9.42 19.80
CA LEU A 309 -1.41 -10.29 19.22
C LEU A 309 -2.05 -11.54 18.58
N ARG A 310 -1.80 -11.73 17.29
CA ARG A 310 -2.23 -12.91 16.52
C ARG A 310 -1.36 -14.10 16.82
N THR A 311 -1.80 -15.29 16.41
CA THR A 311 -0.99 -16.51 16.55
C THR A 311 0.33 -16.37 15.78
N SER A 312 0.29 -15.83 14.56
CA SER A 312 1.49 -15.53 13.76
C SER A 312 2.49 -14.62 14.46
N ASP A 313 2.00 -13.65 15.22
CA ASP A 313 2.85 -12.69 15.93
C ASP A 313 3.57 -13.39 17.10
N ILE A 314 2.89 -14.34 17.76
CA ILE A 314 3.46 -15.17 18.84
C ILE A 314 4.46 -16.19 18.28
N GLU A 315 4.17 -16.77 17.12
CA GLU A 315 5.07 -17.67 16.40
C GLU A 315 6.34 -16.92 16.00
N GLN A 316 6.24 -15.73 15.40
CA GLN A 316 7.40 -14.91 15.06
C GLN A 316 8.22 -14.55 16.30
N PHE A 317 7.58 -14.15 17.41
CA PHE A 317 8.27 -13.91 18.68
C PHE A 317 9.04 -15.14 19.19
N SER A 318 8.53 -16.35 18.95
CA SER A 318 9.10 -17.61 19.44
C SER A 318 10.20 -18.15 18.52
N ASP A 319 9.99 -18.07 17.21
CA ASP A 319 10.85 -18.68 16.19
C ASP A 319 11.98 -17.73 15.75
N ASP A 320 11.69 -16.43 15.64
CA ASP A 320 12.65 -15.39 15.27
C ASP A 320 12.50 -14.11 16.12
N PRO A 321 12.98 -14.15 17.38
CA PRO A 321 12.84 -13.03 18.31
C PRO A 321 13.60 -11.77 17.85
N LEU A 322 14.63 -11.89 17.01
CA LEU A 322 15.38 -10.73 16.52
C LEU A 322 14.58 -9.99 15.45
N GLU A 323 13.97 -10.70 14.51
CA GLU A 323 13.07 -10.09 13.52
C GLU A 323 11.81 -9.50 14.16
N TRP A 324 11.30 -10.14 15.22
CA TRP A 324 10.23 -9.55 16.03
C TRP A 324 10.64 -8.19 16.62
N ILE A 325 11.79 -8.12 17.31
CA ILE A 325 12.30 -6.87 17.90
C ILE A 325 12.54 -5.83 16.80
N ARG A 326 13.14 -6.23 15.66
CA ARG A 326 13.39 -5.33 14.53
C ARG A 326 12.10 -4.74 13.98
N THR A 327 11.05 -5.55 13.86
CA THR A 327 9.75 -5.14 13.34
C THR A 327 8.99 -4.26 14.32
N ASP A 328 9.01 -4.60 15.62
CA ASP A 328 8.35 -3.83 16.67
C ASP A 328 9.00 -2.45 16.88
N LEU A 329 10.34 -2.40 16.87
CA LEU A 329 11.13 -1.16 16.97
C LEU A 329 11.22 -0.40 15.65
N ALA A 330 10.87 -1.01 14.52
CA ALA A 330 10.81 -0.29 13.25
C ALA A 330 9.82 0.85 13.43
N VAL A 331 10.35 2.07 13.39
CA VAL A 331 9.54 3.28 13.53
C VAL A 331 8.50 3.21 12.41
N SER A 332 7.21 3.29 12.77
CA SER A 332 6.20 3.84 11.86
C SER A 332 6.54 5.32 11.67
N ALA A 333 7.62 5.58 10.95
CA ALA A 333 7.80 6.86 10.31
C ALA A 333 6.62 6.92 9.34
N ALA A 334 5.72 7.88 9.51
CA ALA A 334 4.59 8.05 8.62
C ALA A 334 5.09 8.05 7.16
N GLY A 335 4.90 6.93 6.44
CA GLY A 335 5.55 6.73 5.15
C GLY A 335 6.24 5.37 4.93
N THR A 336 6.73 4.66 5.96
CA THR A 336 7.51 3.43 5.73
C THR A 336 6.66 2.27 5.20
N GLU A 337 6.99 1.79 4.00
CA GLU A 337 6.50 0.51 3.47
C GLU A 337 6.88 -0.60 4.47
N GLY A 338 5.90 -1.44 4.88
CA GLY A 338 6.15 -2.57 5.79
C GLY A 338 5.64 -2.43 7.24
N ALA A 339 4.83 -1.42 7.56
CA ALA A 339 4.19 -1.33 8.88
C ALA A 339 3.25 -2.53 9.14
N THR A 340 3.31 -3.11 10.35
CA THR A 340 2.39 -4.16 10.77
C THR A 340 0.97 -3.62 10.94
N ARG A 341 -0.04 -4.50 10.90
CA ARG A 341 -1.44 -4.09 11.13
C ARG A 341 -1.62 -3.38 12.46
N ARG A 342 -0.94 -3.88 13.50
CA ARG A 342 -0.97 -3.30 14.85
C ARG A 342 -0.39 -1.90 14.85
N GLN A 343 0.76 -1.68 14.23
CA GLN A 343 1.36 -0.36 14.09
C GLN A 343 0.46 0.61 13.30
N ALA A 344 -0.06 0.18 12.15
CA ALA A 344 -0.95 1.00 11.32
C ALA A 344 -2.26 1.38 12.05
N ALA A 345 -2.83 0.47 12.86
CA ALA A 345 -3.96 0.77 13.73
C ALA A 345 -3.60 1.79 14.82
N GLY A 346 -2.39 1.67 15.38
CA GLY A 346 -1.83 2.65 16.31
C GLY A 346 -1.70 4.04 15.68
N ASP A 347 -1.28 4.13 14.43
CA ASP A 347 -1.17 5.40 13.70
C ASP A 347 -2.53 6.09 13.48
N VAL A 348 -3.61 5.32 13.32
CA VAL A 348 -4.98 5.85 13.28
C VAL A 348 -5.36 6.45 14.63
N LEU A 349 -5.09 5.73 15.72
CA LEU A 349 -5.37 6.22 17.08
C LEU A 349 -4.57 7.50 17.39
N GLN A 350 -3.29 7.53 17.02
CA GLN A 350 -2.43 8.70 17.12
C GLN A 350 -2.93 9.87 16.27
N ALA A 351 -3.50 9.59 15.09
CA ALA A 351 -4.09 10.62 14.25
C ALA A 351 -5.29 11.27 14.94
N LEU A 352 -6.18 10.48 15.54
CA LEU A 352 -7.33 10.98 16.28
C LEU A 352 -6.91 11.86 17.46
N VAL A 353 -5.98 11.38 18.30
CA VAL A 353 -5.44 12.16 19.44
C VAL A 353 -4.80 13.47 18.97
N GLY A 354 -4.17 13.49 17.79
CA GLY A 354 -3.55 14.68 17.21
C GLY A 354 -4.51 15.71 16.58
N CYS A 355 -5.80 15.42 16.45
CA CYS A 355 -6.75 16.27 15.70
C CYS A 355 -7.33 17.48 16.48
N GLY A 356 -6.92 17.67 17.74
CA GLY A 356 -7.28 18.82 18.58
C GLY A 356 -8.01 18.43 19.87
N ASP A 357 -8.06 19.36 20.83
CA ASP A 357 -8.43 19.09 22.23
C ASP A 357 -9.79 18.37 22.42
N ASN A 358 -10.83 18.73 21.64
CA ASN A 358 -12.14 18.07 21.76
C ASN A 358 -12.12 16.63 21.25
N VAL A 359 -11.44 16.39 20.13
CA VAL A 359 -11.28 15.05 19.56
C VAL A 359 -10.40 14.20 20.48
N GLU A 360 -9.32 14.76 21.02
CA GLU A 360 -8.45 14.10 22.00
C GLU A 360 -9.26 13.62 23.21
N PHE A 361 -10.12 14.49 23.75
CA PHE A 361 -10.98 14.16 24.89
C PHE A 361 -11.94 13.00 24.57
N ASP A 362 -12.69 13.11 23.48
CA ASP A 362 -13.64 12.07 23.07
C ASP A 362 -12.93 10.74 22.75
N THR A 363 -11.79 10.79 22.05
CA THR A 363 -10.94 9.62 21.76
C THR A 363 -10.48 8.95 23.05
N THR A 364 -9.95 9.73 23.99
CA THR A 364 -9.46 9.22 25.28
C THR A 364 -10.60 8.59 26.09
N ARG A 365 -11.79 9.19 26.09
CA ARG A 365 -12.98 8.66 26.77
C ARG A 365 -13.42 7.32 26.18
N VAL A 366 -13.48 7.20 24.85
CA VAL A 366 -13.88 5.94 24.19
C VAL A 366 -12.84 4.85 24.43
N VAL A 367 -11.55 5.17 24.30
CA VAL A 367 -10.48 4.19 24.57
C VAL A 367 -10.50 3.74 26.03
N ARG A 368 -10.74 4.64 26.99
CA ARG A 368 -10.90 4.25 28.40
C ARG A 368 -11.97 3.19 28.58
N GLY A 369 -13.14 3.37 27.99
CA GLY A 369 -14.22 2.37 28.08
C GLY A 369 -13.86 1.02 27.46
N TRP A 370 -12.98 0.98 26.45
CA TRP A 370 -12.43 -0.27 25.90
C TRP A 370 -11.39 -0.90 26.83
N VAL A 371 -10.47 -0.08 27.36
CA VAL A 371 -9.45 -0.52 28.31
C VAL A 371 -10.08 -1.13 29.56
N GLU A 372 -11.09 -0.48 30.15
CA GLU A 372 -11.82 -0.99 31.32
C GLU A 372 -12.42 -2.37 31.02
N ARG A 373 -13.13 -2.52 29.90
CA ARG A 373 -13.69 -3.81 29.47
C ARG A 373 -12.63 -4.89 29.26
N MET A 374 -11.50 -4.56 28.64
CA MET A 374 -10.42 -5.51 28.38
C MET A 374 -9.70 -5.95 29.66
N LEU A 375 -9.58 -5.07 30.65
CA LEU A 375 -9.02 -5.38 31.96
C LEU A 375 -10.00 -6.20 32.82
N GLU A 376 -11.29 -5.85 32.81
CA GLU A 376 -12.35 -6.64 33.45
C GLU A 376 -12.37 -8.08 32.92
N GLU A 377 -12.29 -8.23 31.60
CA GLU A 377 -12.23 -9.52 30.94
C GLU A 377 -11.01 -10.35 31.42
N TYR A 378 -9.85 -9.72 31.56
CA TYR A 378 -8.66 -10.39 32.11
C TYR A 378 -8.86 -10.79 33.57
N ASP A 379 -9.35 -9.88 34.41
CA ASP A 379 -9.56 -10.10 35.85
C ASP A 379 -10.57 -11.24 36.10
N GLU A 380 -11.63 -11.34 35.29
CA GLU A 380 -12.55 -12.47 35.35
C GLU A 380 -11.86 -13.80 35.02
N SER A 381 -10.99 -13.84 34.01
CA SER A 381 -10.23 -15.04 33.66
C SER A 381 -9.25 -15.48 34.76
N VAL A 382 -8.71 -14.52 35.52
CA VAL A 382 -7.84 -14.76 36.68
C VAL A 382 -8.66 -15.29 37.85
N LYS A 383 -9.83 -14.70 38.14
CA LYS A 383 -10.76 -15.19 39.18
C LYS A 383 -11.23 -16.63 38.92
N GLN A 384 -11.33 -17.02 37.65
CA GLN A 384 -11.63 -18.38 37.21
C GLN A 384 -10.41 -19.33 37.25
N GLY A 385 -9.23 -18.86 37.67
CA GLY A 385 -8.02 -19.68 37.87
C GLY A 385 -7.24 -20.02 36.59
N SER A 386 -7.59 -19.42 35.44
CA SER A 386 -6.99 -19.76 34.14
C SER A 386 -5.99 -18.71 33.66
N GLY A 387 -6.26 -17.42 33.88
CA GLY A 387 -5.41 -16.32 33.41
C GLY A 387 -5.21 -16.29 31.87
N THR A 388 -6.07 -16.98 31.12
CA THR A 388 -5.91 -17.24 29.68
C THR A 388 -6.16 -16.02 28.80
N LYS A 389 -6.85 -14.99 29.32
CA LYS A 389 -7.18 -13.78 28.56
C LYS A 389 -6.09 -12.69 28.64
N TRP A 390 -4.83 -13.10 28.72
CA TRP A 390 -3.68 -12.19 28.81
C TRP A 390 -3.56 -11.26 27.59
N LYS A 391 -4.04 -11.69 26.41
CA LYS A 391 -4.09 -10.85 25.20
C LYS A 391 -4.96 -9.61 25.39
N SER A 392 -6.03 -9.69 26.18
CA SER A 392 -6.86 -8.52 26.52
C SER A 392 -6.10 -7.54 27.41
N LYS A 393 -5.31 -8.03 28.37
CA LYS A 393 -4.41 -7.17 29.15
C LYS A 393 -3.33 -6.51 28.29
N ASP A 394 -2.69 -7.26 27.41
CA ASP A 394 -1.69 -6.73 26.46
C ASP A 394 -2.27 -5.62 25.57
N GLY A 395 -3.43 -5.89 24.95
CA GLY A 395 -4.13 -4.89 24.13
C GLY A 395 -4.52 -3.63 24.92
N ALA A 396 -4.93 -3.77 26.18
CA ALA A 396 -5.26 -2.63 27.04
C ALA A 396 -4.01 -1.77 27.35
N ILE A 397 -2.88 -2.40 27.66
CA ILE A 397 -1.59 -1.71 27.88
C ILE A 397 -1.15 -0.98 26.61
N TRP A 398 -1.28 -1.63 25.45
CA TRP A 398 -0.96 -1.05 24.16
C TRP A 398 -1.83 0.18 23.85
N LEU A 399 -3.14 0.10 24.04
CA LEU A 399 -4.07 1.22 23.85
C LEU A 399 -3.76 2.42 24.76
N ILE A 400 -3.53 2.17 26.06
CA ILE A 400 -3.14 3.22 27.01
C ILE A 400 -1.84 3.89 26.56
N SER A 401 -0.84 3.09 26.18
CA SER A 401 0.49 3.61 25.78
C SER A 401 0.38 4.53 24.56
N LEU A 402 -0.51 4.21 23.62
CA LEU A 402 -0.77 5.06 22.46
C LEU A 402 -1.53 6.33 22.86
N VAL A 403 -2.69 6.22 23.51
CA VAL A 403 -3.48 7.40 23.86
C VAL A 403 -2.73 8.36 24.78
N ALA A 404 -1.92 7.82 25.70
CA ALA A 404 -1.11 8.62 26.60
C ALA A 404 0.00 9.38 25.87
N ASN A 405 0.52 8.88 24.76
CA ASN A 405 1.62 9.53 24.04
C ASN A 405 1.08 10.64 23.12
N ARG A 406 1.37 11.91 23.47
CA ARG A 406 0.99 13.07 22.66
C ARG A 406 2.14 13.56 21.77
N GLY A 407 3.37 13.30 22.17
CA GLY A 407 4.54 13.78 21.47
C GLY A 407 5.79 13.12 22.00
N GLY A 408 6.70 12.82 21.09
CA GLY A 408 7.96 12.16 21.37
C GLY A 408 8.75 11.93 20.09
N THR A 409 10.02 11.58 20.23
CA THR A 409 10.84 11.08 19.13
C THR A 409 11.51 9.78 19.58
N THR A 410 11.91 8.93 18.65
CA THR A 410 12.68 7.72 18.99
C THR A 410 13.94 8.04 19.79
N GLY A 411 14.59 9.17 19.52
CA GLY A 411 15.79 9.58 20.26
C GLY A 411 15.53 10.13 21.66
N GLN A 412 14.35 10.71 21.92
CA GLN A 412 14.03 11.37 23.20
C GLN A 412 12.95 10.64 24.03
N GLY A 413 12.35 9.59 23.48
CA GLY A 413 11.18 8.93 24.06
C GLY A 413 9.95 9.85 24.05
N VAL A 414 9.00 9.56 24.95
CA VAL A 414 7.79 10.37 25.14
C VAL A 414 8.15 11.67 25.85
N THR A 415 7.87 12.80 25.21
CA THR A 415 8.15 14.14 25.72
C THR A 415 6.90 14.86 26.24
N SER A 416 5.71 14.38 25.89
CA SER A 416 4.44 14.91 26.40
C SER A 416 3.35 13.85 26.43
N THR A 417 2.47 13.96 27.43
CA THR A 417 1.31 13.08 27.57
C THR A 417 0.00 13.79 27.33
N ASN A 418 -1.03 13.03 26.97
CA ASN A 418 -2.40 13.54 26.86
C ASN A 418 -2.92 14.08 28.22
N LYS A 419 -3.95 14.92 28.19
CA LYS A 419 -4.58 15.41 29.43
C LYS A 419 -5.33 14.25 30.11
N PRO A 420 -5.26 14.13 31.45
CA PRO A 420 -6.07 13.15 32.16
C PRO A 420 -7.55 13.47 31.95
N VAL A 421 -8.31 12.45 31.54
CA VAL A 421 -9.77 12.48 31.38
C VAL A 421 -10.46 11.91 32.61
#